data_AF-A0A326U031-F1
#
_entry.id   AF-A0A326U031-F1
#
_cell.length_a   1.000
_cell.length_b   1.000
_cell.length_c   1.000
_cell.angle_alpha   90.00
_cell.angle_beta   90.00
_cell.angle_gamma   90.00
#
_symmetry.space_group_name_H-M   'P 1'
#
loop_
_entity.id
_entity.type
_entity.pdbx_description
1 polymer ?
#
loop_
_entity_poly.entity_id
_entity_poly.type
_entity_poly.pdbx_seq_one_letter_code
_entity_poly.pdbx_strand_id
1 'polypeptide(L)'
;MIPEEIQQRLRQHGITDLDEVALRQALERYTPTYTLIRLADWPARRWKCRYRLLLSENMYDAQSVPEAYARGILALIDRAQQASS
;
A
#
# COMPACT_ATOMS: atom_id res chain seq x y z
N MET A 1 -8.55 -5.13 -6.57
CA MET A 1 -9.64 -4.38 -5.92
C MET A 1 -9.19 -4.07 -4.51
N ILE A 2 -9.36 -2.84 -4.04
CA ILE A 2 -8.93 -2.42 -2.70
C ILE A 2 -10.04 -2.78 -1.70
N PRO A 3 -9.75 -3.44 -0.56
CA PRO A 3 -10.73 -3.71 0.49
C PRO A 3 -11.44 -2.43 0.98
N GLU A 4 -12.74 -2.50 1.24
CA GLU A 4 -13.56 -1.32 1.60
C GLU A 4 -13.02 -0.58 2.83
N GLU A 5 -12.59 -1.32 3.85
CA GLU A 5 -11.96 -0.76 5.05
C GLU A 5 -10.75 0.14 4.71
N ILE A 6 -9.90 -0.31 3.77
CA ILE A 6 -8.72 0.45 3.32
C ILE A 6 -9.16 1.70 2.55
N GLN A 7 -10.20 1.59 1.71
CA GLN A 7 -10.76 2.74 1.00
C GLN A 7 -11.31 3.79 1.98
N GLN A 8 -12.03 3.37 3.01
CA GLN A 8 -12.57 4.26 4.04
C GLN A 8 -11.46 4.99 4.79
N ARG A 9 -10.41 4.26 5.22
CA ARG A 9 -9.25 4.87 5.88
C ARG A 9 -8.53 5.88 4.98
N LEU A 10 -8.32 5.57 3.71
CA LEU A 10 -7.72 6.52 2.76
C LEU A 10 -8.57 7.79 2.61
N ARG A 11 -9.90 7.65 2.52
CA ARG A 11 -10.82 8.80 2.44
C ARG A 11 -10.78 9.67 3.70
N GLN A 12 -10.57 9.10 4.88
CA GLN A 12 -10.39 9.86 6.14
C GLN A 12 -9.14 10.76 6.08
N HIS A 13 -8.14 10.39 5.27
CA HIS A 13 -6.94 11.19 5.03
C HIS A 13 -7.01 12.04 3.75
N GLY A 14 -8.21 12.20 3.16
CA GLY A 14 -8.43 13.02 1.96
C GLY A 14 -8.01 12.38 0.65
N ILE A 15 -7.67 11.08 0.65
CA ILE A 15 -7.30 10.33 -0.56
C ILE A 15 -8.55 9.68 -1.12
N THR A 16 -9.14 10.31 -2.14
CA THR A 16 -10.39 9.87 -2.77
C THR A 16 -10.17 9.20 -4.13
N ASP A 17 -9.07 9.53 -4.81
CA ASP A 17 -8.68 8.87 -6.06
C ASP A 17 -7.88 7.60 -5.76
N LEU A 18 -8.44 6.47 -6.17
CA LEU A 18 -7.97 5.13 -5.82
C LEU A 18 -7.51 4.33 -7.04
N ASP A 19 -7.31 5.00 -8.17
CA ASP A 19 -6.65 4.39 -9.32
C ASP A 19 -5.16 4.14 -9.05
N GLU A 20 -4.56 3.27 -9.85
CA GLU A 20 -3.16 2.85 -9.66
C GLU A 20 -2.18 4.02 -9.74
N VAL A 21 -2.37 4.92 -10.70
CA VAL A 21 -1.47 6.05 -10.96
C VAL A 21 -1.58 7.08 -9.85
N ALA A 22 -2.80 7.47 -9.44
CA ALA A 22 -2.99 8.40 -8.33
C ALA A 22 -2.40 7.85 -7.03
N LEU A 23 -2.61 6.56 -6.72
CA LEU A 23 -2.06 5.95 -5.52
C LEU A 23 -0.53 5.83 -5.57
N ARG A 24 0.06 5.51 -6.72
CA ARG A 24 1.51 5.53 -6.88
C ARG A 24 2.08 6.92 -6.62
N GLN A 25 1.51 7.94 -7.25
CA GLN A 25 1.95 9.32 -7.06
C GLN A 25 1.77 9.79 -5.61
N ALA A 26 0.67 9.40 -4.96
CA ALA A 26 0.43 9.70 -3.56
C ALA A 26 1.50 9.03 -2.68
N LEU A 27 1.80 7.75 -2.89
CA LEU A 27 2.86 7.03 -2.17
C LEU A 27 4.22 7.72 -2.33
N GLU A 28 4.57 8.13 -3.54
CA GLU A 28 5.84 8.79 -3.86
C GLU A 28 6.01 10.16 -3.17
N ARG A 29 4.93 10.81 -2.71
CA ARG A 29 5.02 12.01 -1.87
C ARG A 29 5.51 11.73 -0.46
N TYR A 30 5.25 10.53 0.06
CA TYR A 30 5.62 10.12 1.42
C TYR A 30 6.97 9.39 1.47
N THR A 31 7.33 8.67 0.40
CA THR A 31 8.59 7.92 0.33
C THR A 31 9.18 7.93 -1.07
N PRO A 32 10.47 8.28 -1.23
CA PRO A 32 11.13 8.22 -2.53
C PRO A 32 11.50 6.78 -2.93
N THR A 33 11.37 5.80 -2.03
CA THR A 33 11.84 4.43 -2.28
C THR A 33 10.88 3.39 -1.76
N TYR A 34 10.49 2.48 -2.65
CA TYR A 34 9.71 1.28 -2.37
C TYR A 34 10.04 0.21 -3.43
N THR A 35 9.74 -1.05 -3.14
CA THR A 35 9.83 -2.12 -4.14
C THR A 35 8.51 -2.86 -4.21
N LEU A 36 7.88 -2.83 -5.38
CA LEU A 36 6.69 -3.62 -5.66
C LEU A 36 7.13 -4.95 -6.30
N ILE A 37 6.78 -6.05 -5.65
CA ILE A 37 7.12 -7.40 -6.08
C ILE A 37 5.84 -8.08 -6.53
N ARG A 38 5.77 -8.49 -7.80
CA ARG A 38 4.75 -9.43 -8.28
C ARG A 38 5.21 -10.85 -8.01
N LEU A 39 4.40 -11.61 -7.31
CA LEU A 39 4.73 -12.99 -6.95
C LEU A 39 4.48 -13.95 -8.11
N ALA A 40 5.36 -14.94 -8.24
CA ALA A 40 5.07 -16.12 -9.05
C ALA A 40 3.90 -16.93 -8.44
N ASP A 41 3.32 -17.85 -9.21
CA ASP A 41 2.10 -18.58 -8.81
C ASP A 41 2.25 -19.38 -7.51
N TRP A 42 3.37 -20.09 -7.34
CA TRP A 42 3.60 -20.89 -6.13
C TRP A 42 3.67 -20.04 -4.85
N PRO A 43 4.52 -19.00 -4.76
CA PRO A 43 4.54 -18.14 -3.57
C PRO A 43 3.21 -17.39 -3.38
N ALA A 44 2.52 -17.02 -4.46
CA ALA A 44 1.23 -16.37 -4.35
C ALA A 44 0.16 -17.25 -3.68
N ARG A 45 0.13 -18.55 -4.02
CA ARG A 45 -0.74 -19.54 -3.37
C ARG A 45 -0.34 -19.78 -1.92
N ARG A 46 0.96 -19.88 -1.64
CA ARG A 46 1.50 -20.13 -0.29
C ARG A 46 1.16 -18.99 0.67
N TRP A 47 1.38 -17.75 0.25
CA TRP A 47 1.18 -16.56 1.08
C TRP A 47 -0.21 -15.95 0.95
N LYS A 48 -1.05 -16.49 0.06
CA LYS A 48 -2.41 -16.01 -0.21
C LYS A 48 -2.44 -14.53 -0.65
N CYS A 49 -1.42 -14.06 -1.37
CA CYS A 49 -1.33 -12.71 -1.92
C CYS A 49 -0.69 -12.75 -3.31
N ARG A 50 -0.88 -11.73 -4.16
CA ARG A 50 -0.30 -11.68 -5.51
C ARG A 50 0.84 -10.69 -5.63
N TYR A 51 0.84 -9.69 -4.75
CA TYR A 51 1.79 -8.60 -4.73
C TYR A 51 2.31 -8.39 -3.31
N ARG A 52 3.55 -7.94 -3.22
CA ARG A 52 4.14 -7.44 -1.99
C ARG A 52 4.72 -6.06 -2.23
N LEU A 53 4.44 -5.13 -1.32
CA LEU A 53 5.14 -3.86 -1.27
C LEU A 53 6.18 -3.93 -0.15
N LEU A 54 7.45 -3.82 -0.50
CA LEU A 54 8.52 -3.57 0.46
C LEU A 54 8.67 -2.07 0.62
N LEU A 55 8.57 -1.61 1.86
CA LEU A 55 8.69 -0.21 2.24
C LEU A 55 9.49 -0.12 3.54
N SER A 56 10.68 0.47 3.44
CA SER A 56 11.70 0.43 4.50
C SER A 56 11.95 -1.02 4.94
N GLU A 57 11.70 -1.37 6.20
CA GLU A 57 11.91 -2.71 6.77
C GLU A 57 10.62 -3.57 6.76
N ASN A 58 9.50 -3.03 6.26
CA ASN A 58 8.19 -3.68 6.33
C ASN A 58 7.73 -4.19 4.97
N MET A 59 6.99 -5.31 5.00
CA MET A 59 6.41 -5.95 3.83
C MET A 59 4.89 -5.96 3.93
N TYR A 60 4.20 -5.50 2.88
CA TYR A 60 2.74 -5.43 2.83
C TYR A 60 2.20 -6.36 1.75
N ASP A 61 1.42 -7.36 2.17
CA ASP A 61 0.75 -8.31 1.27
C ASP A 61 -0.49 -7.68 0.62
N ALA A 62 -0.67 -7.90 -0.68
CA ALA A 62 -1.80 -7.38 -1.44
C ALA A 62 -2.26 -8.32 -2.58
N GLN A 63 -3.52 -8.20 -2.99
CA GLN A 63 -4.10 -8.92 -4.13
C GLN A 63 -3.95 -8.16 -5.45
N SER A 64 -3.72 -6.85 -5.39
CA SER A 64 -3.58 -5.98 -6.57
C SER A 64 -2.60 -4.85 -6.32
N VAL A 65 -2.09 -4.25 -7.40
CA VAL A 65 -1.15 -3.13 -7.32
C VAL A 65 -1.74 -1.91 -6.58
N PRO A 66 -2.98 -1.45 -6.86
CA PRO A 66 -3.60 -0.36 -6.09
C PRO A 66 -3.70 -0.66 -4.60
N GLU A 67 -4.01 -1.90 -4.23
CA GLU A 67 -4.08 -2.29 -2.81
C GLU A 67 -2.70 -2.25 -2.15
N ALA A 68 -1.64 -2.66 -2.87
CA ALA A 68 -0.27 -2.59 -2.35
C ALA A 68 0.12 -1.14 -2.01
N TYR A 69 -0.14 -0.21 -2.94
CA TYR A 69 0.10 1.21 -2.72
C TYR A 69 -0.77 1.79 -1.60
N ALA A 70 -2.06 1.46 -1.57
CA ALA A 70 -2.97 1.89 -0.51
C ALA A 70 -2.48 1.48 0.89
N ARG A 71 -2.03 0.24 1.05
CA ARG A 71 -1.46 -0.26 2.32
C ARG A 71 -0.17 0.49 2.69
N GLY A 72 0.71 0.73 1.73
CA GLY A 72 1.94 1.49 1.93
C GLY A 72 1.68 2.93 2.39
N ILE A 73 0.72 3.61 1.75
CA ILE A 73 0.33 4.98 2.13
C ILE A 73 -0.17 5.04 3.57
N LEU A 74 -1.12 4.17 3.93
CA LEU A 74 -1.67 4.15 5.30
C LEU A 74 -0.59 3.89 6.34
N ALA A 75 0.35 2.98 6.06
CA ALA A 75 1.45 2.71 6.98
C ALA A 75 2.38 3.92 7.19
N LEU A 76 2.62 4.72 6.15
CA LEU A 76 3.42 5.95 6.25
C LEU A 76 2.69 7.03 7.04
N ILE A 77 1.38 7.18 6.81
CA ILE A 77 0.54 8.12 7.56
C ILE A 77 0.51 7.74 9.04
N ASP A 78 0.25 6.47 9.36
CA ASP A 78 0.21 5.96 10.74
C ASP A 78 1.56 6.20 11.44
N ARG A 79 2.68 5.94 10.75
CA ARG A 79 4.03 6.19 11.27
C ARG A 79 4.29 7.68 11.53
N ALA A 80 3.86 8.56 10.62
CA ALA A 80 4.03 10.01 10.79
C ALA A 80 3.22 10.55 11.98
N GLN A 81 2.01 10.01 12.21
CA GLN A 81 1.19 10.36 13.36
C GLN A 81 1.81 9.90 14.69
N GLN A 82 2.38 8.70 14.72
CA GLN A 82 3.10 8.18 15.89
C GLN A 82 4.35 9.01 16.23
N ALA A 83 5.08 9.49 15.22
CA ALA A 83 6.27 10.32 15.44
C ALA A 83 5.95 11.75 15.92
N SER A 84 4.69 12.18 15.78
CA SER A 84 4.22 13.52 16.19
C SER A 84 3.54 13.53 17.57
N SER A 85 3.47 12.36 18.23
CA SER A 85 2.89 12.16 19.57
C SER A 85 3.97 11.94 20.61
#